data_AF-A0A329ITA1-F1
#
_entry.id   AF-A0A329ITA1-F1
#
_cell.length_a   1.000
_cell.length_b   1.000
_cell.length_c   1.000
_cell.angle_alpha   90.00
_cell.angle_beta   90.00
_cell.angle_gamma   90.00
#
_symmetry.space_group_name_H-M   'P 1'
#
loop_
_entity.id
_entity.type
_entity.pdbx_description
1 polymer ?
#
loop_
_entity_poly.entity_id
_entity_poly.type
_entity_poly.pdbx_seq_one_letter_code
_entity_poly.pdbx_strand_id
1 'polypeptide(L)'
;MSTSHHPRSWVTSANGHPDFPLQNLPFGVFNRPGGSRRGGVAIGDFVLDLQVAYETGQFKGEARVAAEAARKGQLNAFFALDATSRQALRAELFNLLAEGSPQQQALQLLGDALLVPMGECRMHVPAHVGDYTDFYVGIHHATNVGKLFRPDNPLLPNYKYVPIAYHGRASTLCVSGTAVKRPSGQTLPPGAEVPTFGPCKRLDYELEVGVWMGPGNAVGESIGIAEAGQRVVGFCLLNDWSARDLQAWEYQPLGPFLSKSFATSLSPWVVMAEALAPFRRAQPKRPEGDPQPLPYLFDEQDQAHGALDIELEVLLQTARMKEQGIGAHRLAVSNTLNMYWTVAQMVAHHSVNGCQLQPGDLFGTGTLSGPQVGQFGSLLEMTEGGKHAIELPSGETRTFLLAGDEIILRARCRKEGEVSIGFGECRGVIVD
;
A
#
# COMPACT_ATOMS: atom_id res chain seq x y z
N MET A 1 -28.46 -0.71 -22.46
CA MET A 1 -28.00 -0.75 -21.07
C MET A 1 -27.51 -2.16 -20.80
N SER A 2 -26.20 -2.40 -20.90
CA SER A 2 -25.63 -3.72 -20.64
C SER A 2 -25.58 -3.90 -19.12
N THR A 3 -26.56 -4.60 -18.56
CA THR A 3 -26.49 -5.04 -17.16
C THR A 3 -25.52 -6.21 -17.10
N SER A 4 -24.22 -5.93 -17.03
CA SER A 4 -23.25 -6.97 -16.66
C SER A 4 -23.58 -7.42 -15.24
N HIS A 5 -24.31 -8.52 -15.10
CA HIS A 5 -24.58 -9.12 -13.79
C HIS A 5 -23.31 -9.82 -13.33
N HIS A 6 -22.43 -9.07 -12.66
CA HIS A 6 -21.32 -9.64 -11.92
C HIS A 6 -21.84 -10.64 -10.89
N PRO A 7 -21.16 -11.77 -10.67
CA PRO A 7 -21.56 -12.72 -9.65
C PRO A 7 -21.65 -12.06 -8.27
N ARG A 8 -22.69 -12.43 -7.52
CA ARG A 8 -22.97 -11.96 -6.17
C ARG A 8 -22.52 -13.01 -5.15
N SER A 9 -22.35 -12.58 -3.90
CA SER A 9 -22.02 -13.46 -2.77
C SER A 9 -23.27 -13.78 -1.94
N TRP A 10 -23.32 -14.98 -1.37
CA TRP A 10 -24.29 -15.31 -0.32
C TRP A 10 -23.96 -14.64 1.02
N VAL A 11 -22.74 -14.12 1.19
CA VAL A 11 -22.40 -13.15 2.24
C VAL A 11 -22.99 -11.81 1.81
N THR A 12 -24.19 -11.52 2.28
CA THR A 12 -25.03 -10.43 1.75
C THR A 12 -24.37 -9.06 1.85
N SER A 13 -23.61 -8.80 2.92
CA SER A 13 -22.86 -7.55 3.15
C SER A 13 -21.82 -7.28 2.07
N ALA A 14 -21.32 -8.29 1.36
CA ALA A 14 -20.35 -8.12 0.29
C ALA A 14 -20.96 -7.50 -0.98
N ASN A 15 -22.27 -7.62 -1.16
CA ASN A 15 -22.95 -7.15 -2.37
C ASN A 15 -23.11 -5.64 -2.33
N GLY A 16 -22.27 -4.92 -3.08
CA GLY A 16 -22.20 -3.46 -3.03
C GLY A 16 -21.30 -2.92 -1.92
N HIS A 17 -20.55 -3.80 -1.24
CA HIS A 17 -19.56 -3.36 -0.26
C HIS A 17 -18.50 -2.47 -0.94
N PRO A 18 -18.12 -1.34 -0.34
CA PRO A 18 -17.14 -0.43 -0.91
C PRO A 18 -15.80 -1.13 -1.19
N ASP A 19 -15.26 -1.89 -0.24
CA ASP A 19 -13.89 -2.42 -0.34
C ASP A 19 -13.82 -3.92 -0.64
N PHE A 20 -14.64 -4.74 0.00
CA PHE A 20 -14.55 -6.21 -0.03
C PHE A 20 -15.73 -6.91 -0.71
N PRO A 21 -16.06 -6.60 -1.97
CA PRO A 21 -17.01 -7.41 -2.72
C PRO A 21 -16.38 -8.78 -3.07
N LEU A 22 -17.20 -9.69 -3.61
CA LEU A 22 -16.75 -11.01 -4.06
C LEU A 22 -15.61 -10.95 -5.09
N GLN A 23 -15.52 -9.87 -5.85
CA GLN A 23 -14.47 -9.62 -6.84
C GLN A 23 -13.13 -9.24 -6.20
N ASN A 24 -13.08 -8.87 -4.91
CA ASN A 24 -11.83 -8.50 -4.25
C ASN A 24 -11.15 -9.70 -3.57
N LEU A 25 -11.72 -10.23 -2.49
CA LEU A 25 -11.14 -11.34 -1.69
C LEU A 25 -9.66 -11.12 -1.30
N PRO A 26 -9.31 -10.01 -0.61
CA PRO A 26 -7.94 -9.76 -0.20
C PRO A 26 -7.58 -10.63 1.02
N PHE A 27 -6.29 -10.97 1.13
CA PHE A 27 -5.77 -11.82 2.21
C PHE A 27 -5.21 -10.98 3.34
N GLY A 28 -5.34 -11.45 4.58
CA GLY A 28 -4.79 -10.79 5.75
C GLY A 28 -4.52 -11.78 6.88
N VAL A 29 -3.90 -11.29 7.95
CA VAL A 29 -3.67 -12.04 9.18
C VAL A 29 -4.46 -11.41 10.30
N PHE A 30 -5.25 -12.21 10.99
CA PHE A 30 -6.10 -11.75 12.08
C PHE A 30 -6.06 -12.71 13.27
N ASN A 31 -6.55 -12.26 14.41
CA ASN A 31 -6.97 -13.13 15.49
C ASN A 31 -8.24 -12.57 16.15
N ARG A 32 -9.07 -13.47 16.69
CA ARG A 32 -10.11 -13.11 17.65
C ARG A 32 -9.51 -12.80 19.01
N PRO A 33 -10.19 -12.07 19.90
CA PRO A 33 -9.75 -11.88 21.28
C PRO A 33 -9.33 -13.21 21.93
N GLY A 34 -8.10 -13.28 22.44
CA GLY A 34 -7.54 -14.49 23.06
C GLY A 34 -7.13 -15.63 22.11
N GLY A 35 -7.39 -15.52 20.81
CA GLY A 35 -7.02 -16.52 19.80
C GLY A 35 -5.62 -16.35 19.22
N SER A 36 -5.11 -17.39 18.54
CA SER A 36 -3.86 -17.34 17.77
C SER A 36 -4.04 -16.62 16.43
N ARG A 37 -2.96 -16.05 15.89
CA ARG A 37 -2.93 -15.49 14.53
C ARG A 37 -3.22 -16.56 13.48
N ARG A 38 -4.08 -16.24 12.51
CA ARG A 38 -4.44 -17.08 11.36
C ARG A 38 -4.67 -16.23 10.12
N GLY A 39 -4.57 -16.86 8.97
CA GLY A 39 -4.90 -16.23 7.70
C GLY A 39 -6.41 -16.12 7.52
N GLY A 40 -6.83 -15.03 6.90
CA GLY A 40 -8.23 -14.80 6.56
C GLY A 40 -8.39 -14.06 5.25
N VAL A 41 -9.61 -14.07 4.74
CA VAL A 41 -10.00 -13.37 3.50
C VAL A 41 -11.17 -12.44 3.81
N ALA A 42 -11.06 -11.16 3.45
CA ALA A 42 -12.15 -10.22 3.66
C ALA A 42 -13.29 -10.46 2.66
N ILE A 43 -14.53 -10.45 3.15
CA ILE A 43 -15.75 -10.56 2.33
C ILE A 43 -16.89 -9.80 3.02
N GLY A 44 -17.29 -8.66 2.44
CA GLY A 44 -18.18 -7.71 3.09
C GLY A 44 -17.64 -7.28 4.45
N ASP A 45 -18.52 -7.22 5.45
CA ASP A 45 -18.18 -6.92 6.85
C ASP A 45 -17.53 -8.09 7.62
N PHE A 46 -17.14 -9.17 6.94
CA PHE A 46 -16.63 -10.39 7.58
C PHE A 46 -15.21 -10.74 7.13
N VAL A 47 -14.53 -11.50 7.97
CA VAL A 47 -13.31 -12.24 7.64
C VAL A 47 -13.66 -13.73 7.57
N LEU A 48 -13.46 -14.34 6.41
CA LEU A 48 -13.47 -15.79 6.27
C LEU A 48 -12.20 -16.37 6.89
N ASP A 49 -12.34 -17.22 7.91
CA ASP A 49 -11.24 -17.92 8.57
C ASP A 49 -10.72 -19.06 7.67
N LEU A 50 -9.51 -18.91 7.14
CA LEU A 50 -8.93 -19.89 6.21
C LEU A 50 -8.60 -21.22 6.90
N GLN A 51 -8.38 -21.24 8.21
CA GLN A 51 -8.19 -22.50 8.93
C GLN A 51 -9.50 -23.29 8.92
N VAL A 52 -10.60 -22.65 9.29
CA VAL A 52 -11.92 -23.29 9.36
C VAL A 52 -12.36 -23.71 7.95
N ALA A 53 -12.19 -22.83 6.96
CA ALA A 53 -12.46 -23.17 5.56
C ALA A 53 -11.64 -24.37 5.07
N TYR A 54 -10.35 -24.45 5.44
CA TYR A 54 -9.48 -25.57 5.07
C TYR A 54 -9.95 -26.91 5.68
N GLU A 55 -10.39 -26.89 6.93
CA GLU A 55 -10.86 -28.08 7.66
C GLU A 55 -12.17 -28.65 7.11
N THR A 56 -12.97 -27.85 6.38
CA THR A 56 -14.17 -28.35 5.69
C THR A 56 -13.88 -29.37 4.59
N GLY A 57 -12.63 -29.45 4.11
CA GLY A 57 -12.24 -30.35 3.02
C GLY A 57 -12.72 -29.93 1.62
N GLN A 58 -13.25 -28.71 1.46
CA GLN A 58 -13.75 -28.24 0.16
C GLN A 58 -12.63 -27.91 -0.83
N PHE A 59 -11.49 -27.38 -0.37
CA PHE A 59 -10.35 -27.10 -1.25
C PHE A 59 -9.69 -28.39 -1.78
N LYS A 60 -9.42 -28.42 -3.09
CA LYS A 60 -8.82 -29.56 -3.82
C LYS A 60 -7.61 -29.10 -4.64
N GLY A 61 -6.72 -30.05 -4.99
CA GLY A 61 -5.56 -29.79 -5.86
C GLY A 61 -4.72 -28.60 -5.40
N GLU A 62 -4.32 -27.74 -6.34
CA GLU A 62 -3.53 -26.53 -6.08
C GLU A 62 -4.20 -25.57 -5.09
N ALA A 63 -5.54 -25.44 -5.14
CA ALA A 63 -6.27 -24.60 -4.19
C ALA A 63 -6.10 -25.10 -2.74
N ARG A 64 -5.99 -26.42 -2.53
CA ARG A 64 -5.73 -27.00 -1.20
C ARG A 64 -4.33 -26.68 -0.72
N VAL A 65 -3.32 -26.81 -1.59
CA VAL A 65 -1.93 -26.48 -1.27
C VAL A 65 -1.81 -25.01 -0.87
N ALA A 66 -2.42 -24.12 -1.67
CA ALA A 66 -2.43 -22.70 -1.37
C ALA A 66 -3.22 -22.35 -0.09
N ALA A 67 -4.37 -22.97 0.17
CA ALA A 67 -5.12 -22.78 1.41
C ALA A 67 -4.31 -23.23 2.64
N GLU A 68 -3.56 -24.33 2.53
CA GLU A 68 -2.68 -24.80 3.59
C GLU A 68 -1.54 -23.82 3.90
N ALA A 69 -0.98 -23.21 2.87
CA ALA A 69 0.07 -22.20 3.01
C ALA A 69 -0.48 -20.89 3.59
N ALA A 70 -1.73 -20.52 3.27
CA ALA A 70 -2.34 -19.26 3.66
C ALA A 70 -3.02 -19.28 5.05
N ARG A 71 -3.42 -20.45 5.57
CA ARG A 71 -4.21 -20.53 6.83
C ARG A 71 -3.46 -20.19 8.13
N LYS A 72 -2.13 -20.11 8.09
CA LYS A 72 -1.28 -19.91 9.28
C LYS A 72 -1.19 -18.43 9.68
N GLY A 73 -0.47 -18.12 10.76
CA GLY A 73 -0.36 -16.76 11.30
C GLY A 73 0.54 -15.79 10.53
N GLN A 74 0.97 -16.14 9.31
CA GLN A 74 1.75 -15.31 8.40
C GLN A 74 1.56 -15.81 6.96
N LEU A 75 1.56 -14.91 5.98
CA LEU A 75 1.30 -15.26 4.58
C LEU A 75 2.57 -15.59 3.76
N ASN A 76 3.77 -15.55 4.32
CA ASN A 76 5.02 -15.78 3.56
C ASN A 76 5.02 -17.11 2.77
N ALA A 77 4.53 -18.20 3.36
CA ALA A 77 4.45 -19.48 2.69
C ALA A 77 3.48 -19.46 1.48
N PHE A 78 2.39 -18.69 1.60
CA PHE A 78 1.46 -18.46 0.50
C PHE A 78 2.07 -17.54 -0.58
N PHE A 79 2.84 -16.53 -0.17
CA PHE A 79 3.55 -15.63 -1.09
C PHE A 79 4.65 -16.35 -1.87
N ALA A 80 5.25 -17.40 -1.29
CA ALA A 80 6.26 -18.23 -1.94
C ALA A 80 5.70 -19.14 -3.04
N LEU A 81 4.37 -19.28 -3.16
CA LEU A 81 3.74 -20.05 -4.23
C LEU A 81 3.72 -19.25 -5.53
N ASP A 82 3.63 -19.95 -6.65
CA ASP A 82 3.45 -19.35 -7.97
C ASP A 82 2.05 -18.74 -8.16
N ALA A 83 1.88 -17.99 -9.25
CA ALA A 83 0.59 -17.39 -9.58
C ALA A 83 -0.53 -18.42 -9.77
N THR A 84 -0.21 -19.59 -10.35
CA THR A 84 -1.18 -20.66 -10.61
C THR A 84 -1.82 -21.17 -9.32
N SER A 85 -1.03 -21.42 -8.28
CA SER A 85 -1.52 -21.88 -6.98
C SER A 85 -2.43 -20.83 -6.31
N ARG A 86 -2.03 -19.56 -6.37
CA ARG A 86 -2.80 -18.44 -5.80
C ARG A 86 -4.11 -18.22 -6.56
N GLN A 87 -4.08 -18.30 -7.89
CA GLN A 87 -5.26 -18.23 -8.76
C GLN A 87 -6.24 -19.38 -8.46
N ALA A 88 -5.73 -20.59 -8.25
CA ALA A 88 -6.57 -21.74 -7.91
C ALA A 88 -7.31 -21.52 -6.58
N LEU A 89 -6.62 -21.06 -5.53
CA LEU A 89 -7.28 -20.73 -4.25
C LEU A 89 -8.31 -19.63 -4.41
N ARG A 90 -7.97 -18.55 -5.13
CA ARG A 90 -8.89 -17.44 -5.37
C ARG A 90 -10.16 -17.91 -6.10
N ALA A 91 -10.02 -18.72 -7.14
CA ALA A 91 -11.15 -19.25 -7.90
C ALA A 91 -12.05 -20.13 -7.02
N GLU A 92 -11.47 -21.00 -6.19
CA GLU A 92 -12.23 -21.87 -5.30
C GLU A 92 -12.95 -21.05 -4.22
N LEU A 93 -12.29 -20.06 -3.61
CA LEU A 93 -12.93 -19.13 -2.66
C LEU A 93 -14.09 -18.37 -3.32
N PHE A 94 -13.90 -17.88 -4.54
CA PHE A 94 -14.94 -17.18 -5.29
C PHE A 94 -16.16 -18.09 -5.50
N ASN A 95 -15.95 -19.35 -5.93
CA ASN A 95 -17.02 -20.33 -6.15
C ASN A 95 -17.72 -20.75 -4.85
N LEU A 96 -16.98 -20.90 -3.75
CA LEU A 96 -17.54 -21.24 -2.45
C LEU A 96 -18.38 -20.10 -1.88
N LEU A 97 -18.01 -18.85 -2.14
CA LEU A 97 -18.69 -17.65 -1.64
C LEU A 97 -19.79 -17.13 -2.59
N ALA A 98 -19.82 -17.58 -3.85
CA ALA A 98 -20.82 -17.16 -4.82
C ALA A 98 -22.24 -17.60 -4.44
N GLU A 99 -23.22 -16.72 -4.66
CA GLU A 99 -24.64 -17.01 -4.47
C GLU A 99 -25.06 -18.25 -5.29
N GLY A 100 -25.73 -19.21 -4.65
CA GLY A 100 -26.12 -20.47 -5.29
C GLY A 100 -25.02 -21.54 -5.31
N SER A 101 -23.90 -21.31 -4.63
CA SER A 101 -22.87 -22.33 -4.43
C SER A 101 -23.47 -23.62 -3.86
N PRO A 102 -23.18 -24.82 -4.41
CA PRO A 102 -23.66 -26.09 -3.85
C PRO A 102 -23.26 -26.30 -2.38
N GLN A 103 -22.17 -25.66 -1.95
CA GLN A 103 -21.65 -25.72 -0.58
C GLN A 103 -22.25 -24.66 0.35
N GLN A 104 -23.03 -23.70 -0.18
CA GLN A 104 -23.54 -22.54 0.55
C GLN A 104 -24.21 -22.94 1.86
N GLN A 105 -25.19 -23.87 1.81
CA GLN A 105 -25.93 -24.27 3.02
C GLN A 105 -25.00 -24.87 4.09
N ALA A 106 -24.03 -25.70 3.68
CA ALA A 106 -23.07 -26.31 4.60
C ALA A 106 -22.12 -25.28 5.22
N LEU A 107 -21.65 -24.30 4.44
CA LEU A 107 -20.79 -23.22 4.94
C LEU A 107 -21.53 -22.26 5.86
N GLN A 108 -22.79 -21.95 5.55
CA GLN A 108 -23.64 -21.11 6.41
C GLN A 108 -23.88 -21.74 7.79
N LEU A 109 -23.95 -23.07 7.88
CA LEU A 109 -24.09 -23.78 9.17
C LEU A 109 -22.87 -23.62 10.08
N LEU A 110 -21.70 -23.24 9.56
CA LEU A 110 -20.51 -22.94 10.38
C LEU A 110 -20.62 -21.59 11.09
N GLY A 111 -21.49 -20.69 10.61
CA GLY A 111 -21.74 -19.37 11.20
C GLY A 111 -20.45 -18.62 11.54
N ASP A 112 -20.39 -18.12 12.77
CA ASP A 112 -19.28 -17.31 13.29
C ASP A 112 -17.96 -18.08 13.40
N ALA A 113 -17.95 -19.41 13.24
CA ALA A 113 -16.70 -20.16 13.13
C ALA A 113 -16.00 -19.85 11.80
N LEU A 114 -16.75 -19.82 10.69
CA LEU A 114 -16.22 -19.55 9.35
C LEU A 114 -16.12 -18.04 9.06
N LEU A 115 -17.17 -17.28 9.37
CA LEU A 115 -17.26 -15.86 9.05
C LEU A 115 -17.24 -15.03 10.33
N VAL A 116 -16.11 -14.41 10.60
CA VAL A 116 -15.90 -13.60 11.81
C VAL A 116 -16.26 -12.15 11.50
N PRO A 117 -17.11 -11.47 12.29
CA PRO A 117 -17.33 -10.04 12.12
C PRO A 117 -16.00 -9.28 12.14
N MET A 118 -15.72 -8.49 11.11
CA MET A 118 -14.41 -7.85 10.95
C MET A 118 -14.09 -6.89 12.10
N GLY A 119 -15.12 -6.26 12.70
CA GLY A 119 -14.97 -5.40 13.89
C GLY A 119 -14.54 -6.12 15.17
N GLU A 120 -14.65 -7.44 15.23
CA GLU A 120 -14.17 -8.27 16.34
C GLU A 120 -12.74 -8.78 16.12
N CYS A 121 -12.19 -8.58 14.92
CA CYS A 121 -10.88 -9.05 14.55
C CYS A 121 -9.80 -8.04 14.95
N ARG A 122 -8.71 -8.53 15.53
CA ARG A 122 -7.45 -7.80 15.58
C ARG A 122 -6.61 -8.17 14.38
N MET A 123 -6.32 -7.19 13.52
CA MET A 123 -5.47 -7.36 12.35
C MET A 123 -3.98 -7.23 12.71
N HIS A 124 -3.12 -7.86 11.89
CA HIS A 124 -1.65 -7.80 12.00
C HIS A 124 -1.03 -7.48 10.65
N VAL A 125 0.28 -7.17 10.66
CA VAL A 125 1.05 -7.13 9.41
C VAL A 125 0.95 -8.50 8.71
N PRO A 126 0.62 -8.57 7.41
CA PRO A 126 0.21 -9.84 6.77
C PRO A 126 1.32 -10.89 6.62
N ALA A 127 2.57 -10.44 6.56
CA ALA A 127 3.73 -11.29 6.40
C ALA A 127 4.89 -10.80 7.27
N HIS A 128 5.83 -11.69 7.53
CA HIS A 128 7.14 -11.29 8.03
C HIS A 128 7.91 -10.62 6.89
N VAL A 129 8.29 -9.36 7.08
CA VAL A 129 9.06 -8.60 6.08
C VAL A 129 10.54 -8.84 6.34
N GLY A 130 11.23 -9.48 5.40
CA GLY A 130 12.69 -9.62 5.43
C GLY A 130 13.33 -8.26 5.19
N ASP A 131 13.12 -7.74 3.97
CA ASP A 131 13.58 -6.43 3.56
C ASP A 131 12.42 -5.51 3.14
N TYR A 132 12.55 -4.23 3.52
CA TYR A 132 11.69 -3.15 3.05
C TYR A 132 12.55 -2.20 2.23
N THR A 133 12.18 -1.99 0.97
CA THR A 133 12.80 -0.97 0.11
C THR A 133 11.78 0.08 -0.24
N ASP A 134 12.16 1.34 -0.10
CA ASP A 134 11.30 2.46 -0.44
C ASP A 134 11.80 3.14 -1.70
N PHE A 135 10.99 3.11 -2.76
CA PHE A 135 11.33 3.74 -4.02
C PHE A 135 10.96 5.22 -4.02
N TYR A 136 11.27 5.90 -5.13
CA TYR A 136 10.93 7.29 -5.33
C TYR A 136 10.40 7.49 -6.76
N VAL A 137 9.32 6.79 -7.12
CA VAL A 137 8.84 6.72 -8.52
C VAL A 137 7.85 7.82 -8.92
N GLY A 138 7.30 8.57 -7.96
CA GLY A 138 6.35 9.66 -8.21
C GLY A 138 7.04 10.93 -8.73
N ILE A 139 7.02 11.18 -10.05
CA ILE A 139 7.76 12.31 -10.66
C ILE A 139 7.26 13.69 -10.22
N HIS A 140 5.97 13.83 -9.97
CA HIS A 140 5.41 15.09 -9.47
C HIS A 140 5.91 15.39 -8.07
N HIS A 141 5.94 14.37 -7.20
CA HIS A 141 6.51 14.50 -5.86
C HIS A 141 8.00 14.87 -5.93
N ALA A 142 8.79 14.13 -6.72
CA ALA A 142 10.21 14.43 -6.95
C ALA A 142 10.46 15.86 -7.44
N THR A 143 9.60 16.35 -8.33
CA THR A 143 9.67 17.71 -8.86
C THR A 143 9.29 18.75 -7.80
N ASN A 144 8.21 18.52 -7.05
CA ASN A 144 7.72 19.45 -6.03
C ASN A 144 8.73 19.61 -4.89
N VAL A 145 9.20 18.49 -4.32
CA VAL A 145 10.25 18.51 -3.30
C VAL A 145 11.54 19.10 -3.87
N GLY A 146 11.92 18.70 -5.07
CA GLY A 146 13.05 19.26 -5.80
C GLY A 146 13.02 20.79 -5.87
N LYS A 147 11.87 21.39 -6.20
CA LYS A 147 11.71 22.86 -6.30
C LYS A 147 11.95 23.58 -4.98
N LEU A 148 11.67 22.95 -3.84
CA LEU A 148 11.91 23.54 -2.52
C LEU A 148 13.39 23.69 -2.18
N PHE A 149 14.24 22.82 -2.74
CA PHE A 149 15.69 22.79 -2.45
C PHE A 149 16.56 23.24 -3.64
N ARG A 150 16.08 23.04 -4.87
CA ARG A 150 16.77 23.28 -6.15
C ARG A 150 15.75 23.77 -7.19
N PRO A 151 15.27 25.03 -7.07
CA PRO A 151 14.18 25.54 -7.91
C PRO A 151 14.48 25.48 -9.41
N ASP A 152 15.72 25.73 -9.82
CA ASP A 152 16.11 25.76 -11.23
C ASP A 152 16.28 24.36 -11.84
N ASN A 153 16.62 23.35 -11.03
CA ASN A 153 16.85 21.97 -11.46
C ASN A 153 16.28 21.00 -10.41
N PRO A 154 14.94 20.85 -10.35
CA PRO A 154 14.30 20.13 -9.25
C PRO A 154 14.61 18.63 -9.27
N LEU A 155 14.65 18.02 -10.46
CA LEU A 155 15.01 16.62 -10.64
C LEU A 155 16.52 16.47 -10.82
N LEU A 156 17.11 15.51 -10.10
CA LEU A 156 18.49 15.12 -10.33
C LEU A 156 18.63 14.36 -11.67
N PRO A 157 19.79 14.42 -12.35
CA PRO A 157 19.96 13.88 -13.70
C PRO A 157 19.60 12.39 -13.84
N ASN A 158 19.80 11.59 -12.79
CA ASN A 158 19.57 10.15 -12.78
C ASN A 158 18.09 9.75 -12.70
N TYR A 159 17.19 10.62 -12.23
CA TYR A 159 15.80 10.27 -11.93
C TYR A 159 15.07 9.66 -13.12
N LYS A 160 15.33 10.18 -14.33
CA LYS A 160 14.66 9.73 -15.56
C LYS A 160 15.26 8.44 -16.16
N TYR A 161 16.37 7.95 -15.60
CA TYR A 161 17.08 6.75 -16.04
C TYR A 161 17.03 5.60 -15.02
N VAL A 162 16.82 5.90 -13.75
CA VAL A 162 16.89 4.96 -12.64
C VAL A 162 15.66 5.12 -11.73
N PRO A 163 14.88 4.06 -11.46
CA PRO A 163 13.88 4.06 -10.39
C PRO A 163 14.62 4.02 -9.04
N ILE A 164 15.08 5.18 -8.59
CA ILE A 164 15.88 5.33 -7.37
C ILE A 164 15.09 4.89 -6.13
N ALA A 165 15.82 4.32 -5.18
CA ALA A 165 15.28 3.75 -3.94
C ALA A 165 16.34 3.75 -2.84
N TYR A 166 15.91 3.50 -1.61
CA TYR A 166 16.76 3.23 -0.47
C TYR A 166 16.17 2.10 0.39
N HIS A 167 17.01 1.43 1.17
CA HIS A 167 16.54 0.42 2.11
C HIS A 167 15.85 1.10 3.29
N GLY A 168 14.57 0.81 3.49
CA GLY A 168 13.77 1.23 4.62
C GLY A 168 13.98 0.35 5.84
N ARG A 169 13.17 0.56 6.89
CA ARG A 169 13.29 -0.20 8.15
C ARG A 169 12.14 -1.17 8.37
N ALA A 170 12.40 -2.46 8.15
CA ALA A 170 11.38 -3.51 8.33
C ALA A 170 10.85 -3.65 9.77
N SER A 171 11.68 -3.41 10.79
CA SER A 171 11.30 -3.63 12.20
C SER A 171 10.24 -2.68 12.74
N THR A 172 9.97 -1.59 12.03
CA THR A 172 9.03 -0.52 12.41
C THR A 172 7.87 -0.40 11.40
N LEU A 173 7.65 -1.47 10.62
CA LEU A 173 6.42 -1.65 9.86
C LEU A 173 5.28 -2.03 10.82
N CYS A 174 4.26 -1.18 10.85
CA CYS A 174 3.13 -1.26 11.76
C CYS A 174 1.85 -1.54 10.97
N VAL A 175 0.91 -2.28 11.56
CA VAL A 175 -0.43 -2.40 10.99
C VAL A 175 -1.24 -1.13 11.24
N SER A 176 -2.11 -0.78 10.30
CA SER A 176 -3.12 0.28 10.40
C SER A 176 -3.80 0.32 11.77
N GLY A 177 -3.97 1.52 12.33
CA GLY A 177 -4.51 1.78 13.66
C GLY A 177 -3.46 1.84 14.78
N THR A 178 -2.21 1.47 14.50
CA THR A 178 -1.10 1.67 15.45
C THR A 178 -0.82 3.17 15.62
N ALA A 179 -0.75 3.65 16.87
CA ALA A 179 -0.40 5.03 17.16
C ALA A 179 1.06 5.33 16.77
N VAL A 180 1.30 6.52 16.24
CA VAL A 180 2.60 6.96 15.73
C VAL A 180 3.18 7.98 16.67
N LYS A 181 4.26 7.60 17.36
CA LYS A 181 4.92 8.49 18.29
C LYS A 181 5.79 9.50 17.54
N ARG A 182 5.65 10.78 17.87
CA ARG A 182 6.49 11.86 17.36
C ARG A 182 7.95 11.56 17.72
N PRO A 183 8.85 11.44 16.73
CA PRO A 183 10.24 11.15 17.01
C PRO A 183 10.92 12.38 17.60
N SER A 184 11.93 12.13 18.44
CA SER A 184 12.92 13.13 18.82
C SER A 184 14.21 12.86 18.06
N GLY A 185 14.93 13.91 17.69
CA GLY A 185 16.19 13.78 16.96
C GLY A 185 16.93 15.10 16.84
N GLN A 186 18.02 15.08 16.08
CA GLN A 186 18.79 16.28 15.80
C GLN A 186 18.16 17.08 14.67
N THR A 187 18.15 18.40 14.82
CA THR A 187 17.76 19.35 13.77
C THR A 187 18.76 20.49 13.70
N LEU A 188 19.02 21.01 12.50
CA LEU A 188 19.80 22.22 12.32
C LEU A 188 18.87 23.35 11.82
N PRO A 189 18.48 24.30 12.69
CA PRO A 189 17.69 25.45 12.28
C PRO A 189 18.43 26.32 11.24
N PRO A 190 17.70 27.00 10.34
CA PRO A 190 18.33 27.93 9.40
C PRO A 190 19.20 28.98 10.11
N GLY A 191 20.43 29.17 9.64
CA GLY A 191 21.39 30.12 10.21
C GLY A 191 22.09 29.65 11.48
N ALA A 192 21.79 28.46 11.99
CA ALA A 192 22.52 27.85 13.09
C ALA A 192 23.77 27.09 12.59
N GLU A 193 24.83 27.08 13.40
CA GLU A 193 26.04 26.28 13.13
C GLU A 193 26.06 24.97 13.92
N VAL A 194 25.29 24.89 15.01
CA VAL A 194 25.25 23.74 15.93
C VAL A 194 23.83 23.15 15.94
N PRO A 195 23.67 21.83 15.78
CA PRO A 195 22.36 21.21 15.83
C PRO A 195 21.77 21.24 17.24
N THR A 196 20.45 21.15 17.31
CA THR A 196 19.69 21.00 18.56
C THR A 196 19.02 19.64 18.61
N PHE A 197 18.78 19.12 19.82
CA PHE A 197 18.05 17.86 20.03
C PHE A 197 16.68 18.12 20.64
N GLY A 198 15.64 17.48 20.12
CA GLY A 198 14.30 17.58 20.66
C GLY A 198 13.24 16.94 19.75
N PRO A 199 11.95 17.13 20.06
CA PRO A 199 10.85 16.63 19.24
C PRO A 199 10.87 17.20 17.82
N CYS A 200 10.53 16.36 16.85
CA CYS A 200 10.29 16.75 15.47
C CYS A 200 9.22 17.84 15.38
N LYS A 201 9.51 18.91 14.64
CA LYS A 201 8.62 20.07 14.39
C LYS A 201 7.89 19.96 13.06
N ARG A 202 8.40 19.15 12.13
CA ARG A 202 7.85 19.00 10.77
C ARG A 202 7.51 17.54 10.48
N LEU A 203 6.57 17.00 11.27
CA LEU A 203 6.07 15.63 11.11
C LEU A 203 5.06 15.57 9.97
N ASP A 204 5.20 14.58 9.12
CA ASP A 204 4.47 14.47 7.87
C ASP A 204 4.07 13.02 7.58
N TYR A 205 3.14 12.85 6.65
CA TYR A 205 2.79 11.57 6.04
C TYR A 205 3.34 11.50 4.62
N GLU A 206 3.39 10.29 4.07
CA GLU A 206 3.63 10.05 2.65
C GLU A 206 2.59 9.09 2.10
N LEU A 207 1.83 9.52 1.09
CA LEU A 207 0.83 8.69 0.42
C LEU A 207 1.51 7.69 -0.51
N GLU A 208 1.48 6.42 -0.16
CA GLU A 208 2.13 5.36 -0.93
C GLU A 208 1.28 4.10 -1.09
N VAL A 209 1.71 3.25 -2.02
CA VAL A 209 1.26 1.88 -2.16
C VAL A 209 2.42 0.95 -1.81
N GLY A 210 2.16 -0.03 -0.94
CA GLY A 210 3.06 -1.12 -0.67
C GLY A 210 2.85 -2.27 -1.67
N VAL A 211 3.94 -2.83 -2.20
CA VAL A 211 3.95 -3.96 -3.14
C VAL A 211 4.55 -5.17 -2.45
N TRP A 212 3.77 -6.24 -2.31
CA TRP A 212 4.19 -7.48 -1.68
C TRP A 212 4.86 -8.40 -2.69
N MET A 213 6.09 -8.81 -2.39
CA MET A 213 6.88 -9.70 -3.24
C MET A 213 6.60 -11.17 -2.97
N GLY A 214 6.55 -11.95 -4.05
CA GLY A 214 6.32 -13.38 -4.07
C GLY A 214 7.61 -14.18 -4.25
N PRO A 215 7.63 -15.23 -5.09
CA PRO A 215 8.85 -15.98 -5.35
C PRO A 215 9.94 -15.05 -5.88
N GLY A 216 11.04 -14.95 -5.14
CA GLY A 216 12.18 -14.11 -5.50
C GLY A 216 13.12 -14.75 -6.52
N ASN A 217 14.41 -14.51 -6.31
CA ASN A 217 15.51 -14.94 -7.17
C ASN A 217 16.68 -15.48 -6.35
N ALA A 218 17.60 -16.20 -6.99
CA ALA A 218 18.85 -16.59 -6.35
C ALA A 218 19.81 -15.39 -6.25
N VAL A 219 20.70 -15.41 -5.27
CA VAL A 219 21.77 -14.41 -5.15
C VAL A 219 22.63 -14.39 -6.41
N GLY A 220 22.83 -13.21 -6.99
CA GLY A 220 23.60 -13.03 -8.22
C GLY A 220 22.76 -13.14 -9.51
N GLU A 221 21.50 -13.57 -9.43
CA GLU A 221 20.60 -13.68 -10.58
C GLU A 221 19.62 -12.50 -10.61
N SER A 222 19.48 -11.83 -11.74
CA SER A 222 18.52 -10.73 -11.91
C SER A 222 17.16 -11.24 -12.38
N ILE A 223 16.08 -10.55 -12.00
CA ILE A 223 14.74 -10.79 -12.55
C ILE A 223 14.57 -9.92 -13.80
N GLY A 224 14.29 -10.53 -14.95
CA GLY A 224 14.07 -9.81 -16.20
C GLY A 224 12.78 -8.97 -16.17
N ILE A 225 12.77 -7.81 -16.83
CA ILE A 225 11.60 -6.91 -16.87
C ILE A 225 10.31 -7.60 -17.35
N ALA A 226 10.40 -8.53 -18.31
CA ALA A 226 9.25 -9.27 -18.86
C ALA A 226 8.59 -10.24 -17.85
N GLU A 227 9.34 -10.71 -16.85
CA GLU A 227 8.82 -11.62 -15.80
C GLU A 227 8.61 -10.91 -14.45
N ALA A 228 9.14 -9.70 -14.29
CA ALA A 228 9.13 -8.94 -13.04
C ALA A 228 7.72 -8.74 -12.46
N GLY A 229 6.72 -8.47 -13.31
CA GLY A 229 5.33 -8.33 -12.88
C GLY A 229 4.72 -9.61 -12.26
N GLN A 230 5.24 -10.80 -12.60
CA GLN A 230 4.78 -12.08 -12.08
C GLN A 230 5.28 -12.34 -10.64
N ARG A 231 6.29 -11.58 -10.21
CA ARG A 231 6.88 -11.66 -8.87
C ARG A 231 6.09 -10.89 -7.83
N VAL A 232 5.08 -10.14 -8.24
CA VAL A 232 4.20 -9.37 -7.36
C VAL A 232 3.02 -10.24 -6.91
N VAL A 233 2.82 -10.35 -5.60
CA VAL A 233 1.68 -11.07 -5.01
C VAL A 233 0.45 -10.18 -4.92
N GLY A 234 0.64 -8.93 -4.50
CA GLY A 234 -0.45 -8.02 -4.26
C GLY A 234 0.02 -6.70 -3.67
N PHE A 235 -0.95 -5.91 -3.25
CA PHE A 235 -0.77 -4.51 -2.91
C PHE A 235 -1.46 -4.16 -1.60
N CYS A 236 -0.95 -3.15 -0.91
CA CYS A 236 -1.56 -2.54 0.27
C CYS A 236 -1.35 -1.02 0.23
N LEU A 237 -2.06 -0.27 1.05
CA LEU A 237 -1.73 1.13 1.33
C LEU A 237 -0.52 1.19 2.26
N LEU A 238 0.37 2.14 2.02
CA LEU A 238 1.55 2.41 2.84
C LEU A 238 1.58 3.89 3.20
N ASN A 239 1.88 4.19 4.47
CA ASN A 239 2.18 5.55 4.93
C ASN A 239 3.59 5.58 5.51
N ASP A 240 4.52 6.22 4.80
CA ASP A 240 5.90 6.37 5.25
C ASP A 240 6.08 7.66 6.05
N TRP A 241 5.81 7.56 7.35
CA TRP A 241 5.82 8.71 8.25
C TRP A 241 7.21 9.37 8.26
N SER A 242 7.20 10.70 8.19
CA SER A 242 8.41 11.44 7.86
C SER A 242 8.64 12.62 8.79
N ALA A 243 9.80 12.67 9.42
CA ALA A 243 10.26 13.80 10.22
C ALA A 243 11.17 14.71 9.39
N ARG A 244 10.57 15.67 8.66
CA ARG A 244 11.25 16.43 7.58
C ARG A 244 12.42 17.29 8.05
N ASP A 245 12.36 17.80 9.26
CA ASP A 245 13.42 18.59 9.88
C ASP A 245 14.61 17.74 10.34
N LEU A 246 14.37 16.52 10.82
CA LEU A 246 15.43 15.53 11.04
C LEU A 246 16.06 15.12 9.71
N GLN A 247 15.21 14.81 8.72
CA GLN A 247 15.62 14.37 7.38
C GLN A 247 16.59 15.37 6.74
N ALA A 248 16.23 16.66 6.73
CA ALA A 248 17.03 17.71 6.12
C ALA A 248 18.44 17.82 6.72
N TRP A 249 18.62 17.46 7.99
CA TRP A 249 19.92 17.46 8.67
C TRP A 249 20.73 16.19 8.40
N GLU A 250 20.09 15.02 8.45
CA GLU A 250 20.82 13.73 8.44
C GLU A 250 21.08 13.14 7.05
N TYR A 251 20.27 13.46 6.04
CA TYR A 251 20.20 12.62 4.83
C TYR A 251 21.43 12.68 3.92
N GLN A 252 22.31 13.66 4.08
CA GLN A 252 23.49 13.80 3.23
C GLN A 252 24.71 13.16 3.90
N PRO A 253 25.47 12.30 3.19
CA PRO A 253 25.27 11.81 1.82
C PRO A 253 24.52 10.47 1.72
N LEU A 254 24.10 9.88 2.85
CA LEU A 254 23.74 8.45 2.92
C LEU A 254 22.26 8.13 2.70
N GLY A 255 21.42 9.15 2.53
CA GLY A 255 19.97 9.02 2.40
C GLY A 255 19.22 9.10 3.74
N PRO A 256 17.87 9.05 3.70
CA PRO A 256 17.02 9.12 4.89
C PRO A 256 17.29 7.98 5.88
N PHE A 257 17.22 8.24 7.19
CA PHE A 257 17.45 7.21 8.20
C PHE A 257 16.50 7.32 9.40
N LEU A 258 16.85 8.08 10.45
CA LEU A 258 16.00 8.25 11.64
C LEU A 258 14.74 9.06 11.35
N SER A 259 14.76 9.86 10.28
CA SER A 259 13.62 10.62 9.81
C SER A 259 12.50 9.78 9.21
N LYS A 260 12.73 8.47 9.02
CA LYS A 260 11.80 7.51 8.41
C LYS A 260 11.59 6.27 9.28
N SER A 261 12.68 5.72 9.83
CA SER A 261 12.70 4.45 10.56
C SER A 261 11.96 4.42 11.90
N PHE A 262 11.24 5.48 12.28
CA PHE A 262 10.47 5.51 13.53
C PHE A 262 9.08 4.86 13.39
N ALA A 263 8.47 4.91 12.21
CA ALA A 263 7.20 4.24 11.91
C ALA A 263 6.90 4.26 10.40
N THR A 264 6.42 3.13 9.88
CA THR A 264 5.77 3.06 8.56
C THR A 264 4.51 2.22 8.70
N SER A 265 3.33 2.75 8.33
CA SER A 265 2.04 2.07 8.53
C SER A 265 1.55 1.36 7.26
N LEU A 266 0.96 0.18 7.39
CA LEU A 266 0.42 -0.62 6.30
C LEU A 266 -1.08 -0.92 6.49
N SER A 267 -1.88 -0.88 5.42
CA SER A 267 -3.23 -1.47 5.48
C SER A 267 -3.13 -2.99 5.67
N PRO A 268 -4.05 -3.61 6.44
CA PRO A 268 -3.92 -5.01 6.84
C PRO A 268 -4.28 -6.02 5.75
N TRP A 269 -4.90 -5.57 4.67
CA TRP A 269 -5.37 -6.43 3.59
C TRP A 269 -4.43 -6.34 2.39
N VAL A 270 -3.99 -7.51 1.91
CA VAL A 270 -3.23 -7.68 0.68
C VAL A 270 -4.21 -7.91 -0.46
N VAL A 271 -4.42 -6.88 -1.26
CA VAL A 271 -5.25 -6.95 -2.46
C VAL A 271 -4.44 -7.64 -3.55
N MET A 272 -4.87 -8.85 -3.91
CA MET A 272 -4.13 -9.75 -4.79
C MET A 272 -3.98 -9.16 -6.20
N ALA A 273 -2.81 -9.35 -6.82
CA ALA A 273 -2.54 -8.88 -8.18
C ALA A 273 -3.56 -9.43 -9.20
N GLU A 274 -4.05 -10.66 -8.96
CA GLU A 274 -5.08 -11.33 -9.75
C GLU A 274 -6.45 -10.63 -9.63
N ALA A 275 -6.77 -10.04 -8.48
CA ALA A 275 -7.99 -9.26 -8.29
C ALA A 275 -7.94 -7.92 -9.04
N LEU A 276 -6.74 -7.38 -9.21
CA LEU A 276 -6.52 -6.08 -9.85
C LEU A 276 -6.37 -6.15 -11.37
N ALA A 277 -6.32 -7.34 -11.96
CA ALA A 277 -6.14 -7.53 -13.41
C ALA A 277 -7.11 -6.70 -14.28
N PRO A 278 -8.42 -6.56 -13.95
CA PRO A 278 -9.34 -5.74 -14.75
C PRO A 278 -9.00 -4.23 -14.77
N PHE A 279 -8.23 -3.76 -13.79
CA PHE A 279 -7.86 -2.35 -13.60
C PHE A 279 -6.46 -2.03 -14.12
N ARG A 280 -5.82 -2.98 -14.81
CA ARG A 280 -4.59 -2.71 -15.55
C ARG A 280 -4.83 -1.72 -16.69
N ARG A 281 -3.85 -0.85 -16.90
CA ARG A 281 -3.83 0.18 -17.95
C ARG A 281 -2.47 0.21 -18.61
N ALA A 282 -2.42 0.84 -19.78
CA ALA A 282 -1.16 1.28 -20.35
C ALA A 282 -0.50 2.28 -19.40
N GLN A 283 0.81 2.14 -19.23
CA GLN A 283 1.61 3.11 -18.49
C GLN A 283 1.48 4.48 -19.17
N PRO A 284 1.19 5.55 -18.42
CA PRO A 284 1.18 6.89 -18.99
C PRO A 284 2.49 7.20 -19.69
N LYS A 285 2.37 7.74 -20.90
CA LYS A 285 3.54 8.07 -21.73
C LYS A 285 4.42 9.06 -20.97
N ARG A 286 5.73 8.85 -21.05
CA ARG A 286 6.71 9.83 -20.58
C ARG A 286 6.47 11.18 -21.31
N PRO A 287 6.67 12.33 -20.63
CA PRO A 287 6.59 13.64 -21.26
C PRO A 287 7.44 13.75 -22.52
N GLU A 288 7.04 14.60 -23.45
CA GLU A 288 7.81 14.86 -24.67
C GLU A 288 9.23 15.35 -24.32
N GLY A 289 10.24 14.75 -24.95
CA GLY A 289 11.65 15.04 -24.71
C GLY A 289 12.31 14.22 -23.58
N ASP A 290 11.53 13.47 -22.80
CA ASP A 290 12.10 12.55 -21.81
C ASP A 290 12.77 11.34 -22.48
N PRO A 291 13.89 10.84 -21.91
CA PRO A 291 14.60 9.70 -22.46
C PRO A 291 13.77 8.41 -22.33
N GLN A 292 13.98 7.50 -23.28
CA GLN A 292 13.54 6.12 -23.10
C GLN A 292 14.38 5.43 -22.02
N PRO A 293 13.78 4.53 -21.21
CA PRO A 293 14.55 3.66 -20.32
C PRO A 293 15.59 2.84 -21.09
N LEU A 294 16.67 2.47 -20.40
CA LEU A 294 17.60 1.47 -20.94
C LEU A 294 16.90 0.12 -21.17
N PRO A 295 17.39 -0.73 -22.09
CA PRO A 295 16.68 -1.96 -22.49
C PRO A 295 16.27 -2.88 -21.34
N TYR A 296 17.07 -2.97 -20.26
CA TYR A 296 16.73 -3.82 -19.11
C TYR A 296 15.51 -3.34 -18.29
N LEU A 297 15.07 -2.10 -18.51
CA LEU A 297 13.88 -1.49 -17.91
C LEU A 297 12.77 -1.25 -18.93
N PHE A 298 12.90 -1.77 -20.16
CA PHE A 298 11.90 -1.58 -21.19
C PHE A 298 11.33 -2.92 -21.64
N ASP A 299 10.01 -3.04 -21.54
CA ASP A 299 9.25 -4.16 -22.08
C ASP A 299 7.92 -3.64 -22.62
N GLU A 300 7.54 -4.04 -23.84
CA GLU A 300 6.33 -3.52 -24.48
C GLU A 300 5.05 -3.94 -23.76
N GLN A 301 5.01 -5.14 -23.16
CA GLN A 301 3.85 -5.62 -22.42
C GLN A 301 3.69 -4.86 -21.10
N ASP A 302 4.79 -4.58 -20.41
CA ASP A 302 4.79 -3.69 -19.25
C ASP A 302 4.33 -2.28 -19.62
N GLN A 303 4.78 -1.71 -20.74
CA GLN A 303 4.29 -0.39 -21.16
C GLN A 303 2.79 -0.42 -21.52
N ALA A 304 2.28 -1.52 -22.09
CA ALA A 304 0.89 -1.64 -22.50
C ALA A 304 -0.08 -1.99 -21.34
N HIS A 305 0.39 -2.67 -20.28
CA HIS A 305 -0.49 -3.25 -19.24
C HIS A 305 0.08 -3.19 -17.82
N GLY A 306 1.26 -2.60 -17.61
CA GLY A 306 2.01 -2.61 -16.36
C GLY A 306 1.45 -1.68 -15.29
N ALA A 307 0.73 -0.62 -15.69
CA ALA A 307 0.11 0.32 -14.76
C ALA A 307 -1.18 -0.22 -14.16
N LEU A 308 -1.50 0.23 -12.96
CA LEU A 308 -2.78 0.00 -12.29
C LEU A 308 -3.47 1.35 -12.08
N ASP A 309 -4.78 1.37 -12.30
CA ASP A 309 -5.63 2.53 -12.03
C ASP A 309 -6.22 2.43 -10.61
N ILE A 310 -5.48 2.96 -9.65
CA ILE A 310 -5.84 2.97 -8.23
C ILE A 310 -5.95 4.42 -7.80
N GLU A 311 -7.19 4.87 -7.54
CA GLU A 311 -7.46 6.16 -6.91
C GLU A 311 -7.00 6.10 -5.46
N LEU A 312 -6.27 7.13 -5.02
CA LEU A 312 -5.65 7.22 -3.71
C LEU A 312 -6.17 8.47 -3.00
N GLU A 313 -6.72 8.32 -1.80
CA GLU A 313 -7.31 9.42 -1.02
C GLU A 313 -6.59 9.57 0.32
N VAL A 314 -6.34 10.84 0.71
CA VAL A 314 -5.82 11.20 2.03
C VAL A 314 -6.86 11.99 2.79
N LEU A 315 -7.14 11.57 4.01
CA LEU A 315 -7.99 12.27 4.95
C LEU A 315 -7.21 12.63 6.22
N LEU A 316 -7.54 13.78 6.80
CA LEU A 316 -7.08 14.24 8.10
C LEU A 316 -8.27 14.42 9.04
N GLN A 317 -8.18 13.86 10.23
CA GLN A 317 -9.17 14.05 11.30
C GLN A 317 -8.46 14.58 12.55
N THR A 318 -8.81 15.78 12.99
CA THR A 318 -8.28 16.37 14.23
C THR A 318 -9.17 16.05 15.43
N ALA A 319 -8.64 16.20 16.64
CA ALA A 319 -9.41 16.06 17.88
C ALA A 319 -10.59 17.05 17.93
N ARG A 320 -10.36 18.33 17.57
CA ARG A 320 -11.42 19.34 17.54
C ARG A 320 -12.50 19.05 16.51
N MET A 321 -12.13 18.54 15.34
CA MET A 321 -13.13 18.08 14.36
C MET A 321 -13.99 16.96 14.94
N LYS A 322 -13.40 15.98 15.66
CA LYS A 322 -14.18 14.92 16.34
C LYS A 322 -15.12 15.51 17.40
N GLU A 323 -14.65 16.43 18.23
CA GLU A 323 -15.46 17.11 19.26
C GLU A 323 -16.64 17.90 18.66
N GLN A 324 -16.46 18.49 17.49
CA GLN A 324 -17.48 19.25 16.77
C GLN A 324 -18.41 18.37 15.90
N GLY A 325 -18.21 17.05 15.87
CA GLY A 325 -18.96 16.15 14.98
C GLY A 325 -18.65 16.32 13.49
N ILE A 326 -17.51 16.94 13.16
CA ILE A 326 -17.02 17.11 11.78
C ILE A 326 -16.21 15.86 11.39
N GLY A 327 -16.63 15.18 10.33
CA GLY A 327 -15.93 14.02 9.79
C GLY A 327 -14.57 14.38 9.16
N ALA A 328 -13.79 13.37 8.80
CA ALA A 328 -12.42 13.55 8.32
C ALA A 328 -12.39 14.42 7.06
N HIS A 329 -11.47 15.38 7.03
CA HIS A 329 -11.31 16.33 5.95
C HIS A 329 -10.38 15.75 4.89
N ARG A 330 -10.82 15.78 3.63
CA ARG A 330 -10.03 15.28 2.51
C ARG A 330 -8.94 16.27 2.11
N LEU A 331 -7.69 15.88 2.31
CA LEU A 331 -6.52 16.66 1.93
C LEU A 331 -6.20 16.54 0.43
N ALA A 332 -6.26 15.31 -0.09
CA ALA A 332 -5.92 15.05 -1.49
C ALA A 332 -6.59 13.81 -2.07
N VAL A 333 -6.70 13.80 -3.40
CA VAL A 333 -6.98 12.63 -4.23
C VAL A 333 -5.93 12.55 -5.33
N SER A 334 -5.13 11.50 -5.32
CA SER A 334 -4.11 11.17 -6.31
C SER A 334 -4.45 9.82 -6.99
N ASN A 335 -3.53 9.29 -7.78
CA ASN A 335 -3.68 8.00 -8.44
C ASN A 335 -2.30 7.38 -8.74
N THR A 336 -2.20 6.04 -8.72
CA THR A 336 -0.99 5.30 -9.13
C THR A 336 -0.59 5.54 -10.59
N LEU A 337 -1.50 6.03 -11.45
CA LEU A 337 -1.16 6.49 -12.79
C LEU A 337 -0.19 7.70 -12.80
N ASN A 338 0.06 8.34 -11.67
CA ASN A 338 1.10 9.37 -11.55
C ASN A 338 2.52 8.80 -11.35
N MET A 339 2.66 7.47 -11.20
CA MET A 339 3.96 6.80 -11.16
C MET A 339 4.69 6.96 -12.50
N TYR A 340 5.97 7.34 -12.46
CA TYR A 340 6.79 7.47 -13.66
C TYR A 340 7.49 6.16 -14.06
N TRP A 341 7.68 5.28 -13.07
CA TRP A 341 8.23 3.94 -13.24
C TRP A 341 7.18 2.91 -12.83
N THR A 342 7.06 1.84 -13.60
CA THR A 342 6.15 0.73 -13.30
C THR A 342 6.70 -0.14 -12.16
N VAL A 343 5.83 -0.95 -11.57
CA VAL A 343 6.24 -1.93 -10.56
C VAL A 343 7.20 -2.98 -11.15
N ALA A 344 7.01 -3.37 -12.41
CA ALA A 344 7.94 -4.29 -13.07
C ALA A 344 9.34 -3.66 -13.19
N GLN A 345 9.43 -2.37 -13.51
CA GLN A 345 10.68 -1.62 -13.54
C GLN A 345 11.34 -1.53 -12.16
N MET A 346 10.55 -1.34 -11.09
CA MET A 346 11.06 -1.37 -9.70
C MET A 346 11.72 -2.72 -9.39
N VAL A 347 11.04 -3.83 -9.67
CA VAL A 347 11.53 -5.20 -9.42
C VAL A 347 12.76 -5.54 -10.27
N ALA A 348 12.72 -5.22 -11.56
CA ALA A 348 13.84 -5.45 -12.47
C ALA A 348 15.08 -4.66 -12.03
N HIS A 349 14.90 -3.39 -11.66
CA HIS A 349 16.00 -2.57 -11.18
C HIS A 349 16.57 -3.07 -9.86
N HIS A 350 15.72 -3.42 -8.89
CA HIS A 350 16.17 -3.84 -7.56
C HIS A 350 17.06 -5.08 -7.61
N SER A 351 16.79 -6.00 -8.55
CA SER A 351 17.52 -7.27 -8.69
C SER A 351 18.64 -7.24 -9.73
N VAL A 352 18.82 -6.16 -10.50
CA VAL A 352 19.74 -6.13 -11.65
C VAL A 352 21.21 -6.36 -11.27
N ASN A 353 21.59 -6.03 -10.03
CA ASN A 353 22.94 -6.25 -9.51
C ASN A 353 23.11 -7.64 -8.83
N GLY A 354 22.10 -8.50 -8.88
CA GLY A 354 22.08 -9.79 -8.21
C GLY A 354 21.53 -9.76 -6.77
N CYS A 355 20.94 -8.65 -6.32
CA CYS A 355 20.22 -8.59 -5.05
C CYS A 355 19.10 -9.64 -5.02
N GLN A 356 19.07 -10.46 -3.98
CA GLN A 356 18.06 -11.49 -3.78
C GLN A 356 16.80 -10.88 -3.18
N LEU A 357 15.68 -11.00 -3.89
CA LEU A 357 14.34 -10.79 -3.33
C LEU A 357 13.83 -12.07 -2.67
N GLN A 358 12.93 -11.92 -1.70
CA GLN A 358 12.34 -13.01 -0.94
C GLN A 358 10.81 -12.87 -0.80
N PRO A 359 10.09 -13.99 -0.65
CA PRO A 359 8.65 -13.94 -0.37
C PRO A 359 8.32 -13.21 0.93
N GLY A 360 7.58 -12.11 0.80
CA GLY A 360 7.24 -11.23 1.92
C GLY A 360 8.12 -9.98 2.03
N ASP A 361 9.11 -9.80 1.16
CA ASP A 361 9.70 -8.47 0.99
C ASP A 361 8.63 -7.46 0.55
N LEU A 362 8.83 -6.22 0.96
CA LEU A 362 7.90 -5.13 0.73
C LEU A 362 8.60 -4.00 -0.01
N PHE A 363 8.00 -3.53 -1.10
CA PHE A 363 8.41 -2.27 -1.72
C PHE A 363 7.41 -1.16 -1.43
N GLY A 364 7.88 0.01 -1.02
CA GLY A 364 7.13 1.26 -1.08
C GLY A 364 7.31 1.91 -2.44
N THR A 365 6.29 2.55 -2.98
CA THR A 365 6.37 3.24 -4.27
C THR A 365 7.19 4.53 -4.22
N GLY A 366 7.39 5.08 -3.03
CA GLY A 366 7.61 6.50 -2.86
C GLY A 366 6.29 7.27 -2.97
N THR A 367 6.29 8.49 -2.44
CA THR A 367 5.11 9.36 -2.40
C THR A 367 4.48 9.59 -3.78
N LEU A 368 3.17 9.36 -3.87
CA LEU A 368 2.40 9.43 -5.12
C LEU A 368 1.59 10.72 -5.23
N SER A 369 2.21 11.76 -5.77
CA SER A 369 1.55 13.04 -6.07
C SER A 369 1.08 13.14 -7.52
N GLY A 370 -0.04 13.83 -7.73
CA GLY A 370 -0.47 14.30 -9.05
C GLY A 370 0.02 15.71 -9.40
N PRO A 371 -0.21 16.17 -10.64
CA PRO A 371 0.25 17.47 -11.11
C PRO A 371 -0.51 18.67 -10.55
N GLN A 372 -1.72 18.48 -10.00
CA GLN A 372 -2.61 19.57 -9.59
C GLN A 372 -2.68 19.74 -8.06
N VAL A 373 -3.02 20.95 -7.63
CA VAL A 373 -3.38 21.22 -6.22
C VAL A 373 -4.54 20.31 -5.82
N GLY A 374 -4.45 19.74 -4.61
CA GLY A 374 -5.38 18.71 -4.13
C GLY A 374 -5.03 17.29 -4.58
N GLN A 375 -3.87 17.08 -5.22
CA GLN A 375 -3.37 15.74 -5.59
C GLN A 375 -2.01 15.42 -4.97
N PHE A 376 -1.49 16.25 -4.06
CA PHE A 376 -0.18 16.05 -3.47
C PHE A 376 -0.21 14.95 -2.41
N GLY A 377 0.87 14.18 -2.30
CA GLY A 377 0.97 13.02 -1.42
C GLY A 377 1.58 13.30 -0.05
N SER A 378 1.87 14.57 0.28
CA SER A 378 2.45 14.96 1.58
C SER A 378 2.08 16.39 1.97
N LEU A 379 2.11 16.72 3.27
CA LEU A 379 1.95 18.11 3.72
C LEU A 379 3.13 18.97 3.29
N LEU A 380 4.34 18.40 3.19
CA LEU A 380 5.52 19.10 2.69
C LEU A 380 5.24 19.78 1.34
N GLU A 381 4.57 19.07 0.43
CA GLU A 381 4.19 19.59 -0.89
C GLU A 381 3.01 20.57 -0.80
N MET A 382 1.93 20.21 -0.09
CA MET A 382 0.72 21.03 0.04
C MET A 382 0.98 22.41 0.62
N THR A 383 1.99 22.51 1.49
CA THR A 383 2.27 23.71 2.27
C THR A 383 3.51 24.44 1.76
N GLU A 384 4.09 23.98 0.65
CA GLU A 384 5.34 24.49 0.07
C GLU A 384 6.48 24.59 1.10
N GLY A 385 6.70 23.51 1.84
CA GLY A 385 7.69 23.49 2.92
C GLY A 385 7.22 24.17 4.21
N GLY A 386 5.92 24.39 4.38
CA GLY A 386 5.33 25.08 5.53
C GLY A 386 5.18 26.60 5.35
N LYS A 387 5.36 27.12 4.13
CA LYS A 387 5.15 28.54 3.79
C LYS A 387 3.68 28.91 3.75
N HIS A 388 2.81 27.97 3.39
CA HIS A 388 1.36 28.16 3.28
C HIS A 388 0.64 27.15 4.16
N ALA A 389 -0.27 27.61 5.00
CA ALA A 389 -1.08 26.73 5.83
C ALA A 389 -2.34 26.29 5.07
N ILE A 390 -2.76 25.04 5.28
CA ILE A 390 -4.08 24.56 4.85
C ILE A 390 -5.12 24.94 5.91
N GLU A 391 -6.31 25.36 5.48
CA GLU A 391 -7.45 25.61 6.35
C GLU A 391 -8.31 24.35 6.48
N LEU A 392 -8.72 24.02 7.71
CA LEU A 392 -9.56 22.87 8.04
C LEU A 392 -11.00 23.33 8.35
N PRO A 393 -12.00 22.47 8.15
CA PRO A 393 -13.41 22.82 8.36
C PRO A 393 -13.75 23.19 9.82
N SER A 394 -12.92 22.84 10.79
CA SER A 394 -13.04 23.26 12.19
C SER A 394 -12.57 24.70 12.46
N GLY A 395 -12.02 25.39 11.45
CA GLY A 395 -11.33 26.68 11.57
C GLY A 395 -9.88 26.56 12.05
N GLU A 396 -9.37 25.33 12.22
CA GLU A 396 -7.94 25.09 12.45
C GLU A 396 -7.13 25.25 11.16
N THR A 397 -5.82 25.43 11.30
CA THR A 397 -4.89 25.33 10.17
C THR A 397 -3.81 24.28 10.43
N ARG A 398 -3.17 23.80 9.36
CA ARG A 398 -2.00 22.91 9.44
C ARG A 398 -0.92 23.31 8.44
N THR A 399 0.32 23.13 8.84
CA THR A 399 1.49 23.06 7.94
C THR A 399 2.16 21.69 8.03
N PHE A 400 2.19 21.12 9.23
CA PHE A 400 2.65 19.77 9.53
C PHE A 400 1.72 19.16 10.60
N LEU A 401 1.85 17.86 10.84
CA LEU A 401 0.99 17.12 11.76
C LEU A 401 1.25 17.52 13.22
N LEU A 402 0.17 17.68 13.98
CA LEU A 402 0.17 17.93 15.42
C LEU A 402 -0.24 16.67 16.20
N ALA A 403 0.00 16.66 17.51
CA ALA A 403 -0.48 15.59 18.37
C ALA A 403 -2.02 15.50 18.32
N GLY A 404 -2.54 14.27 18.27
CA GLY A 404 -3.98 14.00 18.14
C GLY A 404 -4.52 14.05 16.71
N ASP A 405 -3.74 14.49 15.73
CA ASP A 405 -4.10 14.36 14.32
C ASP A 405 -4.10 12.88 13.90
N GLU A 406 -5.10 12.48 13.12
CA GLU A 406 -5.20 11.15 12.52
C GLU A 406 -5.15 11.28 11.00
N ILE A 407 -4.15 10.64 10.37
CA ILE A 407 -4.13 10.46 8.92
C ILE A 407 -4.79 9.14 8.57
N ILE A 408 -5.64 9.16 7.56
CA ILE A 408 -6.34 7.99 7.02
C ILE A 408 -6.11 7.98 5.51
N LEU A 409 -5.43 6.95 5.02
CA LEU A 409 -5.28 6.67 3.60
C LEU A 409 -6.35 5.67 3.16
N ARG A 410 -6.90 5.88 1.96
CA ARG A 410 -7.84 4.99 1.29
C ARG A 410 -7.40 4.78 -0.16
N ALA A 411 -7.72 3.61 -0.71
CA ALA A 411 -7.46 3.29 -2.10
C ALA A 411 -8.63 2.53 -2.71
N ARG A 412 -8.87 2.79 -4.00
CA ARG A 412 -9.96 2.17 -4.74
C ARG A 412 -9.68 2.08 -6.23
N CYS A 413 -10.01 0.95 -6.83
CA CYS A 413 -10.07 0.78 -8.26
C CYS A 413 -11.50 0.96 -8.77
N ARG A 414 -11.65 1.70 -9.88
CA ARG A 414 -12.93 1.93 -10.57
C ARG A 414 -12.72 1.80 -12.07
N LYS A 415 -13.62 1.08 -12.73
CA LYS A 415 -13.67 0.98 -14.19
C LYS A 415 -15.10 0.73 -14.61
N GLU A 416 -15.55 1.41 -15.65
CA GLU A 416 -16.90 1.19 -16.19
C GLU A 416 -17.09 -0.28 -16.54
N GLY A 417 -18.20 -0.86 -16.09
CA GLY A 417 -18.51 -2.27 -16.30
C GLY A 417 -17.82 -3.24 -15.35
N GLU A 418 -16.98 -2.80 -14.40
CA GLU A 418 -16.35 -3.66 -13.38
C GLU A 418 -16.85 -3.31 -11.96
N VAL A 419 -16.86 -4.29 -11.05
CA VAL A 419 -17.14 -4.03 -9.63
C VAL A 419 -15.94 -3.33 -8.99
N SER A 420 -16.17 -2.23 -8.29
CA SER A 420 -15.11 -1.48 -7.60
C SER A 420 -14.42 -2.33 -6.52
N ILE A 421 -13.10 -2.26 -6.45
CA ILE A 421 -12.27 -2.95 -5.44
C ILE A 421 -11.62 -1.91 -4.55
N GLY A 422 -11.66 -2.10 -3.23
CA GLY A 422 -10.99 -1.23 -2.27
C GLY A 422 -9.97 -1.97 -1.39
N PHE A 423 -9.21 -1.19 -0.64
CA PHE A 423 -8.05 -1.68 0.14
C PHE A 423 -8.29 -1.64 1.65
N GLY A 424 -9.48 -1.22 2.08
CA GLY A 424 -9.70 -0.76 3.45
C GLY A 424 -8.92 0.52 3.71
N GLU A 425 -8.36 0.65 4.91
CA GLU A 425 -7.69 1.87 5.35
C GLU A 425 -6.29 1.62 5.92
N CYS A 426 -5.38 2.54 5.66
CA CYS A 426 -4.13 2.70 6.41
C CYS A 426 -4.24 3.98 7.25
N ARG A 427 -4.39 3.85 8.57
CA ARG A 427 -4.58 4.99 9.48
C ARG A 427 -3.60 4.98 10.65
N GLY A 428 -3.31 6.15 11.19
CA GLY A 428 -2.51 6.32 12.41
C GLY A 428 -2.76 7.67 13.08
N VAL A 429 -2.88 7.64 14.40
CA VAL A 429 -2.98 8.84 15.26
C VAL A 429 -1.58 9.23 15.72
N ILE A 430 -1.28 10.53 15.66
CA ILE A 430 -0.04 11.09 16.20
C ILE A 430 -0.13 11.23 17.72
N VAL A 431 0.87 10.72 18.43
CA VAL A 431 1.06 10.87 19.88
C VAL A 431 2.45 11.42 20.19
N ASP A 432 2.61 12.13 21.30
CA ASP A 432 3.92 12.70 21.70
C ASP A 432 4.81 11.72 22.50
#